data_AF-A0ABD0QFW1-F1
#
_entry.id   AF-A0ABD0QFW1-F1
#
_cell.length_a   1.000
_cell.length_b   1.000
_cell.length_c   1.000
_cell.angle_alpha   90.00
_cell.angle_beta   90.00
_cell.angle_gamma   90.00
#
_symmetry.space_group_name_H-M   'P 1'
#
loop_
_entity.id
_entity.type
_entity.pdbx_description
1 polymer ?
#
loop_
_entity_poly.entity_id
_entity_poly.type
_entity_poly.pdbx_seq_one_letter_code
_entity_poly.pdbx_strand_id
1 'polypeptide(L)' 'FVEDYEPTKADSYRKKVVLDGEEVQIDILDTAGQEDYAAIRDNYFRSGEGFLLVFSITEHESFTATAEF' A
#
# COMPACT_ATOMS: atom_id res chain seq x y z
N PHE A 1 -16.76 3.82 -8.96
CA PHE A 1 -16.50 2.71 -8.04
C PHE A 1 -16.77 1.43 -8.81
N VAL A 2 -15.93 0.41 -8.66
CA VAL A 2 -16.18 -0.92 -9.23
C VAL A 2 -16.81 -1.75 -8.11
N GLU A 3 -17.92 -2.43 -8.39
CA GLU A 3 -18.68 -3.20 -7.37
C GLU A 3 -18.05 -4.57 -7.11
N ASP A 4 -17.41 -5.16 -8.13
CA ASP A 4 -16.74 -6.45 -8.02
C ASP A 4 -15.29 -6.27 -7.58
N TYR A 5 -14.89 -7.01 -6.53
CA TYR A 5 -13.51 -7.05 -6.06
C TYR A 5 -12.70 -8.03 -6.91
N GLU A 6 -11.71 -7.52 -7.64
CA GLU A 6 -10.62 -8.32 -8.17
C GLU A 6 -9.39 -8.16 -7.27
N PRO A 7 -8.85 -9.24 -6.68
CA PRO A 7 -7.61 -9.16 -5.92
C PRO A 7 -6.49 -8.57 -6.78
N THR A 8 -5.83 -7.52 -6.28
CA THR A 8 -4.75 -6.87 -7.02
C THR A 8 -3.59 -7.85 -7.26
N LYS A 9 -2.94 -7.74 -8.42
CA LYS A 9 -1.57 -8.24 -8.62
C LYS A 9 -0.64 -7.06 -8.41
N ALA A 10 0.41 -7.20 -7.61
CA ALA A 10 1.29 -6.10 -7.23
C ALA A 10 1.52 -5.10 -8.39
N ASP A 11 1.16 -3.84 -8.17
CA ASP A 11 1.11 -2.78 -9.19
C ASP A 11 1.82 -1.51 -8.71
N SER A 12 2.29 -0.70 -9.67
CA SER A 12 2.93 0.59 -9.40
C SER A 12 2.23 1.71 -10.15
N TYR A 13 1.89 2.76 -9.41
CA TYR A 13 1.19 3.93 -9.89
C TYR A 13 2.02 5.18 -9.63
N ARG A 14 1.88 6.19 -10.48
CA ARG A 14 2.54 7.49 -10.32
C ARG A 14 1.55 8.61 -10.51
N LYS A 15 1.52 9.54 -9.56
CA LYS A 15 0.60 10.67 -9.60
C LYS A 15 1.32 11.96 -9.22
N LYS A 16 1.19 12.98 -10.07
CA LYS A 16 1.52 14.36 -9.70
C LYS A 16 0.36 14.99 -8.94
N VAL A 17 0.67 15.61 -7.82
CA VAL A 17 -0.28 16.31 -6.95
C VAL A 17 0.31 17.66 -6.55
N VAL A 18 -0.54 18.60 -6.15
CA VAL A 18 -0.10 19.85 -5.51
C VAL A 18 -0.35 19.72 -4.02
N LEU A 19 0.70 19.81 -3.22
CA LEU A 19 0.65 19.78 -1.76
C LEU A 19 1.31 21.05 -1.23
N ASP A 20 0.60 21.79 -0.38
CA ASP A 20 1.06 23.05 0.21
C ASP A 20 1.58 24.09 -0.81
N GLY A 21 1.05 24.06 -2.03
CA GLY A 21 1.42 24.97 -3.13
C GLY A 21 2.56 24.47 -4.03
N GLU A 22 3.19 23.34 -3.69
CA GLU A 22 4.28 22.74 -4.46
C GLU A 22 3.81 21.53 -5.27
N GLU A 23 4.31 21.36 -6.51
CA GLU A 23 4.05 20.15 -7.31
C GLU A 23 4.94 19.00 -6.83
N VAL A 24 4.33 17.92 -6.35
CA VAL A 24 5.01 16.72 -5.86
C VAL A 24 4.58 15.52 -6.70
N GLN A 25 5.54 14.65 -7.02
CA GLN A 25 5.26 13.36 -7.62
C GLN A 25 5.22 12.29 -6.53
N ILE A 26 4.10 11.59 -6.43
CA ILE A 26 3.92 10.45 -5.54
C ILE A 26 3.99 9.18 -6.37
N ASP A 27 4.91 8.30 -6.00
CA ASP A 27 5.01 6.93 -6.51
C ASP A 27 4.33 6.00 -5.49
N ILE A 28 3.21 5.39 -5.89
CA ILE A 28 2.40 4.50 -5.06
C ILE A 28 2.68 3.07 -5.51
N LEU A 29 3.02 2.23 -4.55
CA LEU A 29 3.16 0.80 -4.75
C LEU A 29 1.98 0.10 -4.07
N ASP A 30 1.16 -0.59 -4.85
CA ASP A 30 0.05 -1.41 -4.36
C ASP A 30 0.56 -2.85 -4.16
N THR A 31 0.66 -3.27 -2.91
CA THR A 31 1.22 -4.57 -2.53
C THR A 31 0.09 -5.56 -2.38
N ALA A 32 0.08 -6.61 -3.21
CA ALA A 32 -0.89 -7.70 -3.07
C ALA A 32 -0.22 -9.05 -3.33
N GLY A 33 -0.40 -10.01 -2.41
CA GLY A 33 0.13 -11.37 -2.51
C GLY A 33 1.65 -11.49 -2.41
N GLN A 34 2.35 -10.36 -2.17
CA GLN A 34 3.80 -10.29 -1.97
C GLN A 34 4.17 -10.03 -0.51
N GLU A 35 3.20 -9.74 0.37
CA GLU A 35 3.41 -9.54 1.80
C GLU A 35 4.04 -10.74 2.51
N ASP A 36 3.80 -11.96 2.01
CA ASP A 36 4.38 -13.20 2.53
C ASP A 36 5.88 -13.36 2.18
N TYR A 37 6.41 -12.59 1.22
CA TYR A 37 7.82 -12.68 0.82
C TYR A 37 8.67 -11.67 1.58
N ALA A 38 9.27 -12.12 2.69
CA ALA A 38 10.11 -11.28 3.57
C ALA A 38 11.17 -10.44 2.82
N ALA A 39 11.80 -10.98 1.77
CA ALA A 39 12.81 -10.25 0.98
C ALA A 39 12.22 -9.09 0.16
N ILE A 40 10.98 -9.23 -0.32
CA ILE A 40 10.27 -8.19 -1.07
C ILE A 40 9.83 -7.09 -0.10
N ARG A 41 9.28 -7.49 1.05
CA ARG A 41 8.91 -6.59 2.15
C ARG A 41 10.09 -5.74 2.62
N ASP A 42 11.25 -6.35 2.84
CA ASP A 42 12.48 -5.64 3.24
C ASP A 42 12.94 -4.60 2.20
N ASN A 43 12.73 -4.86 0.91
CA ASN A 43 13.03 -3.88 -0.13
C ASN A 43 12.07 -2.68 -0.06
N TYR A 44 10.77 -2.92 0.17
CA TYR A 44 9.80 -1.85 0.34
C TYR A 44 10.09 -0.98 1.57
N PHE A 45 10.51 -1.59 2.67
CA PHE A 45 10.94 -0.85 3.86
C PHE A 45 12.14 0.06 3.60
N ARG A 46 13.07 -0.36 2.73
CA ARG A 46 14.26 0.42 2.40
C ARG A 46 13.99 1.55 1.40
N SER A 47 13.03 1.38 0.50
CA SER A 47 12.73 2.36 -0.56
C SER A 47 11.53 3.25 -0.26
N GLY A 48 10.64 2.84 0.65
CA GLY A 48 9.42 3.57 0.98
C GLY A 48 9.70 4.77 1.87
N GLU A 49 9.22 5.94 1.45
CA GLU A 49 9.29 7.18 2.24
C GLU A 49 8.11 7.29 3.23
N GLY A 50 7.05 6.50 3.02
CA GLY A 50 5.87 6.41 3.87
C GLY A 50 5.06 5.16 3.57
N PHE A 51 4.24 4.73 4.53
CA PHE A 51 3.45 3.50 4.44
C PHE A 51 1.98 3.79 4.79
N LEU A 52 1.06 3.16 4.05
CA LEU A 52 -0.36 3.16 4.37
C LEU A 52 -0.75 1.77 4.89
N LEU A 53 -1.09 1.69 6.17
CA LEU A 53 -1.61 0.48 6.81
C LEU A 53 -3.13 0.49 6.70
N VAL A 54 -3.69 -0.39 5.87
CA VAL A 54 -5.12 -0.44 5.58
C VAL A 54 -5.73 -1.69 6.22
N PHE A 55 -6.88 -1.54 6.85
CA PHE A 55 -7.65 -2.64 7.43
C PHE A 55 -9.15 -2.41 7.23
N SER A 56 -9.95 -3.47 7.41
CA SER A 56 -11.40 -3.41 7.32
C SER A 56 -12.04 -3.27 8.71
N ILE A 57 -12.94 -2.30 8.87
CA ILE A 57 -13.69 -2.10 10.12
C ILE A 57 -14.68 -3.23 10.43
N THR A 58 -15.05 -4.03 9.42
CA THR A 58 -15.95 -5.19 9.59
C THR A 58 -15.20 -6.49 9.83
N GLU A 59 -13.86 -6.49 9.78
CA GLU A 59 -13.03 -7.68 9.95
C GLU A 59 -11.88 -7.36 10.92
N HIS A 60 -12.09 -7.64 12.21
CA HIS A 60 -11.12 -7.30 13.26
C HIS A 60 -9.75 -7.99 13.11
N GLU A 61 -9.73 -9.16 12.48
CA GLU A 61 -8.48 -9.88 12.18
C GLU A 61 -7.57 -9.06 11.26
N SER A 62 -8.14 -8.33 10.28
CA SER A 62 -7.37 -7.43 9.40
C SER A 62 -6.70 -6.29 10.17
N PHE A 63 -7.34 -5.76 11.23
CA PHE A 63 -6.72 -4.77 12.10
C PHE A 63 -5.58 -5.37 12.92
N THR A 64 -5.80 -6.55 13.49
CA THR A 64 -4.78 -7.24 14.29
C THR A 64 -3.54 -7.56 13.46
N ALA A 65 -3.72 -7.95 12.19
CA ALA A 65 -2.63 -8.22 11.26
C ALA A 65 -1.74 -6.98 10.99
N THR A 66 -2.28 -5.76 11.07
CA THR A 66 -1.47 -4.53 10.88
C THR A 66 -0.39 -4.34 11.94
N ALA A 67 -0.51 -4.98 13.11
CA ALA A 67 0.49 -4.93 14.16
C ALA A 67 1.74 -5.77 13.85
N GLU A 68 1.67 -6.65 12.86
CA GLU A 68 2.80 -7.50 12.40
C GLU A 68 3.63 -6.83 11.29
N PHE A 69 3.23 -5.64 10.86
CA PHE A 69 3.94 -4.82 9.87
C PHE A 69 5.07 -4.02 10.53
#